data_AF-A0A2L2YU86-F1
#
_entry.id   AF-A0A2L2YU86-F1
#
_cell.length_a   1.000
_cell.length_b   1.000
_cell.length_c   1.000
_cell.angle_alpha   90.00
_cell.angle_beta   90.00
_cell.angle_gamma   90.00
#
_symmetry.space_group_name_H-M   'P 1'
#
loop_
_entity.id
_entity.type
_entity.pdbx_description
1 polymer ?
#
loop_
_entity_poly.entity_id
_entity_poly.type
_entity_poly.pdbx_seq_one_letter_code
_entity_poly.pdbx_strand_id
1 'polypeptide(L)' 'MAKVKTKEIRGKKREEEMKQLDELKQALASLRVSKVNGGAASKLSKNYIVRKSIARVLTVINQNQK' A
#
# COMPACT_ATOMS: atom_id res chain seq x y z
N MET A 1 -9.65 -3.17 0.37
CA MET A 1 -8.53 -2.24 0.62
C MET A 1 -8.91 -0.87 0.11
N ALA A 2 -9.18 0.05 1.03
CA ALA A 2 -9.46 1.44 0.70
C ALA A 2 -8.17 2.19 0.36
N LYS A 3 -8.31 3.32 -0.35
CA LYS A 3 -7.20 4.22 -0.66
C LYS A 3 -6.69 4.85 0.65
N VAL A 4 -5.42 4.61 1.00
CA VAL A 4 -4.80 5.19 2.20
C VAL A 4 -4.71 6.72 2.07
N LYS A 5 -5.29 7.51 2.98
CA LYS A 5 -5.18 8.97 2.88
C LYS A 5 -3.91 9.44 3.60
N THR A 6 -3.16 10.35 2.97
CA THR A 6 -1.92 10.87 3.55
C THR A 6 -2.14 11.54 4.91
N LYS A 7 -3.30 12.18 5.11
CA LYS A 7 -3.71 12.77 6.41
C LYS A 7 -3.73 11.74 7.55
N GLU A 8 -4.09 10.49 7.26
CA GLU A 8 -4.20 9.42 8.26
C GLU A 8 -2.83 8.83 8.62
N ILE A 9 -1.83 8.97 7.75
CA ILE A 9 -0.49 8.39 7.94
C ILE A 9 0.42 9.39 8.66
N ARG A 10 0.34 10.68 8.31
CA ARG A 10 1.26 11.73 8.81
C ARG A 10 1.25 11.92 10.33
N GLY A 11 0.17 11.52 11.01
CA GLY A 11 0.06 11.60 12.48
C GLY A 11 0.47 10.31 13.23
N LYS A 12 0.87 9.25 12.52
CA LYS A 12 1.21 7.96 13.11
C LYS A 12 2.69 7.88 13.47
N LYS A 13 3.00 6.94 14.37
CA LYS A 13 4.39 6.62 14.71
C LYS A 13 5.07 5.87 13.55
N ARG A 14 6.38 6.07 13.39
CA ARG A 14 7.20 5.44 12.34
C ARG A 14 7.05 3.91 12.31
N GLU A 15 6.91 3.26 13.46
CA GLU A 15 6.67 1.81 13.55
C GLU A 15 5.35 1.38 12.90
N GLU A 16 4.29 2.17 13.09
CA GLU A 16 2.98 1.90 12.47
C GLU A 16 3.03 2.13 10.96
N GLU A 17 3.78 3.14 10.50
CA GLU A 17 4.01 3.38 9.07
C GLU A 17 4.74 2.21 8.42
N MET A 18 5.76 1.64 9.09
CA MET A 18 6.48 0.46 8.61
C MET A 18 5.60 -0.79 8.60
N LYS A 19 4.83 -1.05 9.66
CA LYS A 19 3.87 -2.18 9.69
C LYS A 19 2.87 -2.08 8.55
N GLN A 20 2.29 -0.89 8.34
CA GLN A 20 1.34 -0.64 7.27
C GLN A 20 1.98 -0.81 5.88
N LEU A 21 3.26 -0.46 5.72
CA LEU A 21 4.00 -0.67 4.48
C LEU A 21 4.15 -2.17 4.15
N ASP A 22 4.48 -2.98 5.14
CA ASP A 22 4.73 -4.42 4.94
C ASP A 22 3.43 -5.19 4.65
N GLU A 23 2.34 -4.86 5.33
CA GLU A 23 1.01 -5.38 5.01
C GLU A 23 0.59 -5.06 3.56
N LEU A 24 0.84 -3.82 3.11
CA LEU A 24 0.52 -3.41 1.74
C LEU A 24 1.40 -4.13 0.70
N LYS A 25 2.67 -4.40 1.01
CA LYS A 25 3.58 -5.18 0.14
C LYS A 25 3.13 -6.65 0.03
N GLN A 26 2.75 -7.28 1.15
CA GLN A 26 2.23 -8.65 1.15
C GLN A 26 0.94 -8.75 0.32
N ALA A 27 0.03 -7.80 0.49
CA ALA A 27 -1.19 -7.74 -0.30
C ALA A 27 -0.90 -7.54 -1.80
N LEU A 28 0.10 -6.72 -2.15
CA LEU A 28 0.53 -6.54 -3.53
C LEU A 28 1.07 -7.85 -4.12
N ALA A 29 1.85 -8.62 -3.36
CA ALA A 29 2.38 -9.92 -3.79
C ALA A 29 1.24 -10.90 -4.11
N SER A 30 0.25 -11.03 -3.23
CA SER A 30 -0.94 -11.85 -3.45
C SER A 30 -1.73 -11.44 -4.71
N LEU A 31 -1.86 -10.12 -4.95
CA LEU A 31 -2.52 -9.60 -6.14
C LEU A 31 -1.71 -9.84 -7.43
N ARG A 32 -0.38 -9.88 -7.37
CA ARG A 32 0.47 -10.22 -8.51
C ARG A 32 0.32 -11.68 -8.91
N VAL A 33 0.27 -12.60 -7.96
CA VAL A 33 -0.02 -14.03 -8.22
C VAL A 33 -1.42 -14.18 -8.80
N SER A 34 -2.42 -13.53 -8.19
CA SER A 34 -3.80 -13.54 -8.71
C SER A 34 -3.91 -13.00 -10.14
N LYS A 35 -3.03 -12.07 -10.54
CA LYS A 35 -2.98 -11.54 -11.90
C LYS A 35 -2.47 -12.59 -12.90
N VAL A 36 -1.43 -13.33 -12.56
CA VAL A 36 -0.87 -14.37 -13.43
C VAL A 36 -1.89 -15.49 -13.63
N ASN A 37 -2.66 -15.84 -12.59
CA ASN A 37 -3.66 -16.91 -12.64
C ASN A 37 -5.00 -16.48 -13.28
N GLY A 38 -5.08 -15.30 -13.91
CA GLY A 38 -6.30 -14.83 -14.56
C GLY A 38 -7.46 -14.49 -13.60
N GLY A 39 -7.15 -14.00 -12.39
CA GLY A 39 -8.16 -13.69 -11.38
C GLY A 39 -9.16 -12.58 -11.79
N ALA A 40 -10.27 -12.46 -11.04
CA ALA A 40 -11.35 -11.53 -11.34
C ALA A 40 -10.90 -10.06 -11.52
N ALA A 41 -11.50 -9.36 -12.50
CA ALA A 41 -11.21 -7.97 -12.84
C ALA A 41 -11.37 -7.00 -11.64
N SER A 42 -12.36 -7.25 -10.77
CA SER A 42 -12.60 -6.48 -9.54
C SER A 42 -11.48 -6.63 -8.50
N LYS A 43 -10.73 -7.74 -8.53
CA LYS A 43 -9.57 -7.99 -7.68
C LYS A 43 -8.31 -7.37 -8.30
N LEU A 44 -8.19 -7.41 -9.64
CA LEU A 44 -7.10 -6.82 -10.41
C LEU A 44 -7.05 -5.29 -10.33
N SER A 45 -8.20 -4.61 -10.36
CA SER A 45 -8.29 -3.14 -10.26
C SER A 45 -7.68 -2.60 -8.97
N LYS A 46 -7.67 -3.40 -7.89
CA LYS A 46 -7.05 -3.07 -6.60
C LYS A 46 -5.52 -2.95 -6.70
N ASN A 47 -4.88 -3.56 -7.70
CA ASN A 47 -3.42 -3.52 -7.89
C ASN A 47 -2.89 -2.07 -8.05
N TYR A 48 -3.61 -1.25 -8.81
CA TYR A 48 -3.28 0.17 -8.97
C TYR A 48 -3.37 0.94 -7.65
N ILE A 49 -4.46 0.70 -6.90
CA ILE A 49 -4.73 1.37 -5.63
C ILE A 49 -3.65 1.02 -4.59
N VAL A 50 -3.28 -0.25 -4.49
CA VAL A 50 -2.25 -0.73 -3.55
C VAL A 50 -0.88 -0.14 -3.90
N ARG A 51 -0.48 -0.12 -5.18
CA ARG A 51 0.78 0.52 -5.60
C ARG A 51 0.85 2.00 -5.23
N LYS A 52 -0.22 2.77 -5.49
CA LYS A 52 -0.28 4.18 -5.09
C LYS A 52 -0.30 4.37 -3.57
N SER A 53 -0.85 3.42 -2.81
CA SER A 53 -0.84 3.50 -1.34
C SER A 53 0.55 3.24 -0.75
N ILE A 54 1.29 2.27 -1.29
CA ILE A 54 2.70 2.03 -0.92
C ILE A 54 3.54 3.29 -1.16
N ALA A 55 3.41 3.90 -2.35
CA ALA A 55 4.13 5.13 -2.68
C ALA A 55 3.83 6.26 -1.68
N ARG A 56 2.56 6.45 -1.31
CA ARG A 56 2.16 7.47 -0.30
C ARG A 56 2.81 7.23 1.07
N VAL A 57 2.83 6.00 1.57
CA VAL A 57 3.47 5.67 2.86
C VAL A 57 4.97 5.97 2.81
N LEU A 58 5.66 5.53 1.76
CA LEU A 58 7.08 5.82 1.57
C LEU A 58 7.38 7.32 1.47
N THR A 59 6.50 8.10 0.82
CA THR A 59 6.65 9.56 0.77
C THR A 59 6.60 10.20 2.16
N VAL A 60 5.68 9.77 3.03
CA VAL A 60 5.57 10.33 4.38
C VAL A 60 6.78 9.94 5.23
N ILE A 61 7.20 8.68 5.19
CA ILE A 61 8.41 8.20 5.89
C ILE A 61 9.63 9.03 5.46
N ASN A 62 9.81 9.26 4.15
CA ASN A 62 10.92 10.03 3.62
C ASN A 62 10.81 11.52 3.96
N GLN A 63 9.59 12.07 4.07
CA GLN A 63 9.37 13.45 4.48
C GLN A 63 9.75 13.67 5.94
N ASN A 64 9.44 12.71 6.83
CA ASN A 64 9.75 12.77 8.25
C ASN A 64 11.24 12.47 8.56
N GLN A 65 11.98 11.92 7.60
CA GLN A 65 13.40 11.57 7.73
C GLN A 65 14.34 12.65 7.17
N LYS A 66 13.81 13.66 6.48
CA LYS A 66 14.56 14.88 6.17
C LYS A 66 14.80 15.70 7.42
#